data_AF-A0A814NKJ9-F1
#
_entry.id   AF-A0A814NKJ9-F1
#
_cell.length_a   1.000
_cell.length_b   1.000
_cell.length_c   1.000
_cell.angle_alpha   90.00
_cell.angle_beta   90.00
_cell.angle_gamma   90.00
#
_symmetry.space_group_name_H-M   'P 1'
#
loop_
_entity.id
_entity.type
_entity.pdbx_description
1 polymer ?
#
loop_
_entity_poly.entity_id
_entity_poly.type
_entity_poly.pdbx_seq_one_letter_code
_entity_poly.pdbx_strand_id
1 'polypeptide(L)'
;MKNIRLYVILIDLSLIFVFSGSSYLPEWSSLDTRPLPSWYDQSKVGIFIHWGVFSVPSINSEACTGGNILINVGPTSYGKIAPIFEERLRQMGSWLKVNGEAIYSSIPWKYQNDTINSNVWYTSSKDKQYVYASLLVWPNDTAEITLGAPVSSGSTRVTLLGSDVGPLKWRSAGASGGIIIDVSNIKIYSLASDWAWVFKLENITPKRIHMKLEKHKLQ
;
A
#
# COMPACT_ATOMS: atom_id res chain seq x y z
N MET A 1 10.68 -39.92 -71.26
CA MET A 1 12.11 -40.23 -71.04
C MET A 1 12.58 -39.48 -69.80
N LYS A 2 13.04 -40.22 -68.79
CA LYS A 2 13.54 -39.76 -67.48
C LYS A 2 14.71 -38.79 -67.67
N ASN A 3 14.86 -37.81 -66.77
CA ASN A 3 16.15 -37.31 -66.30
C ASN A 3 15.98 -36.67 -64.91
N ILE A 4 16.16 -37.52 -63.90
CA ILE A 4 16.44 -37.17 -62.50
C ILE A 4 17.90 -36.73 -62.42
N ARG A 5 18.20 -35.58 -61.80
CA ARG A 5 19.49 -35.31 -61.18
C ARG A 5 19.31 -34.68 -59.80
N LEU A 6 20.10 -35.20 -58.89
CA LEU A 6 20.08 -35.16 -57.43
C LEU A 6 21.25 -34.28 -56.94
N TYR A 7 21.16 -33.79 -55.69
CA TYR A 7 22.17 -33.08 -54.88
C TYR A 7 22.31 -31.56 -55.14
N VAL A 8 22.42 -30.67 -54.15
CA VAL A 8 23.14 -30.72 -52.87
C VAL A 8 22.42 -29.83 -51.82
N ILE A 9 22.36 -30.32 -50.57
CA ILE A 9 21.99 -29.58 -49.35
C ILE A 9 23.04 -28.49 -49.08
N LEU A 10 22.64 -27.22 -48.98
CA LEU A 10 23.45 -26.16 -48.38
C LEU A 10 22.79 -25.70 -47.08
N ILE A 11 23.37 -26.15 -45.97
CA ILE A 11 23.25 -25.54 -44.63
C ILE A 11 24.46 -24.61 -44.51
N ASP A 12 24.21 -23.32 -44.29
CA ASP A 12 25.08 -22.34 -43.59
C ASP A 12 24.46 -20.95 -43.77
N LEU A 13 24.51 -19.97 -42.86
CA LEU A 13 24.84 -19.87 -41.45
C LEU A 13 24.37 -18.45 -41.09
N SER A 14 23.87 -18.26 -39.87
CA SER A 14 23.79 -16.95 -39.20
C SER A 14 22.83 -15.88 -39.78
N LEU A 15 21.57 -15.89 -39.30
CA LEU A 15 20.88 -14.63 -39.04
C LEU A 15 21.48 -14.06 -37.75
N ILE A 16 22.60 -13.35 -37.90
CA ILE A 16 23.07 -12.43 -36.87
C ILE A 16 22.01 -11.32 -36.85
N PHE A 17 21.13 -11.35 -35.86
CA PHE A 17 20.45 -10.12 -35.44
C PHE A 17 21.56 -9.18 -34.97
N VAL A 18 22.04 -8.32 -35.88
CA VAL A 18 22.79 -7.13 -35.50
C VAL A 18 21.77 -6.26 -34.77
N PHE A 19 21.69 -6.44 -33.44
CA PHE A 19 21.21 -5.36 -32.60
C PHE A 19 22.23 -4.24 -32.75
N SER A 20 21.97 -3.35 -33.70
CA SER A 20 22.60 -2.04 -33.74
C SER A 20 22.08 -1.28 -32.52
N GLY A 21 22.66 -1.55 -31.34
CA GLY A 21 22.59 -0.61 -30.24
C GLY A 21 23.28 0.65 -30.72
N SER A 22 22.52 1.70 -31.02
CA SER A 22 23.08 2.99 -31.39
C SER A 22 24.08 3.41 -30.32
N SER A 23 25.36 3.51 -30.67
CA SER A 23 26.37 4.05 -29.77
C SER A 23 26.12 5.54 -29.61
N TYR A 24 25.73 5.95 -28.40
CA TYR A 24 25.51 7.35 -28.08
C TYR A 24 26.84 8.04 -27.78
N LEU A 25 27.02 9.23 -28.32
CA LEU A 25 28.14 10.10 -27.95
C LEU A 25 27.81 10.82 -26.63
N PRO A 26 28.80 11.19 -25.80
CA PRO A 26 28.59 11.91 -24.54
C PRO A 26 28.26 13.40 -24.76
N GLU A 27 27.40 13.68 -25.73
CA GLU A 27 26.96 15.01 -26.16
C GLU A 27 25.44 15.07 -26.09
N TRP A 28 24.88 16.20 -25.62
CA TRP A 28 23.43 16.34 -25.40
C TRP A 28 22.59 16.09 -26.64
N SER A 29 23.06 16.56 -27.79
CA SER A 29 22.41 16.37 -29.10
C SER A 29 22.28 14.89 -29.50
N SER A 30 23.16 14.01 -29.01
CA SER A 30 23.09 12.56 -29.26
C SER A 30 22.22 11.85 -28.22
N LEU A 31 22.25 12.28 -26.96
CA LEU A 31 21.47 11.66 -25.89
C LEU A 31 19.97 11.94 -25.99
N ASP A 32 19.58 13.06 -26.59
CA ASP A 32 18.18 13.49 -26.73
C ASP A 32 17.43 12.80 -27.87
N THR A 33 18.13 12.08 -28.76
CA THR A 33 17.50 11.32 -29.86
C THR A 33 17.01 9.93 -29.44
N ARG A 34 17.12 9.57 -28.16
CA ARG A 34 16.75 8.25 -27.66
C ARG A 34 15.22 8.06 -27.74
N PRO A 35 14.70 7.00 -28.39
CA PRO A 35 13.27 6.75 -28.41
C PRO A 35 12.80 6.43 -26.98
N LEU A 36 11.71 7.06 -26.56
CA LEU A 36 11.09 6.71 -25.28
C LEU A 36 10.63 5.25 -25.36
N PRO A 37 10.97 4.41 -24.36
CA PRO A 37 10.47 3.05 -24.32
C PRO A 37 8.93 3.05 -24.36
N SER A 38 8.34 2.12 -25.11
CA SER A 38 6.88 2.05 -25.27
C SER A 38 6.11 1.90 -23.95
N TRP A 39 6.75 1.33 -22.92
CA TRP A 39 6.18 1.26 -21.57
C TRP A 39 6.03 2.63 -20.90
N TYR A 40 6.85 3.63 -21.25
CA TYR A 40 6.85 4.97 -20.65
C TYR A 40 5.58 5.75 -21.03
N ASP A 41 5.16 5.68 -22.29
CA ASP A 41 3.90 6.30 -22.77
C ASP A 41 2.64 5.52 -22.33
N GLN A 42 2.75 4.20 -22.17
CA GLN A 42 1.63 3.34 -21.78
C GLN A 42 1.38 3.34 -20.27
N SER A 43 2.43 3.53 -19.47
CA SER A 43 2.30 3.69 -18.03
C SER A 43 1.87 5.13 -17.73
N LYS A 44 0.63 5.34 -17.28
CA LYS A 44 0.27 6.56 -16.52
C LYS A 44 0.88 6.53 -15.11
N VAL A 45 2.16 6.19 -15.01
CA VAL A 45 2.92 6.10 -13.76
C VAL A 45 4.06 7.10 -13.87
N GLY A 46 3.78 8.34 -13.47
CA GLY A 46 4.82 9.33 -13.23
C GLY A 46 5.39 9.11 -11.84
N ILE A 47 6.72 8.95 -11.74
CA ILE A 47 7.48 8.86 -10.50
C ILE A 47 8.34 10.12 -10.38
N PHE A 48 8.08 10.95 -9.38
CA PHE A 48 8.84 12.17 -9.08
C PHE A 48 8.86 12.40 -7.56
N ILE A 49 10.04 12.36 -6.94
CA ILE A 49 10.28 12.91 -5.59
C ILE A 49 11.45 13.89 -5.71
N HIS A 50 11.18 15.14 -5.38
CA HIS A 50 12.19 16.18 -5.16
C HIS A 50 12.42 16.33 -3.66
N TRP A 51 13.68 16.48 -3.24
CA TRP A 51 14.01 16.83 -1.86
C TRP A 51 14.18 18.35 -1.79
N GLY A 52 13.21 19.01 -1.15
CA GLY A 52 13.26 20.43 -0.81
C GLY A 52 12.81 20.65 0.63
N VAL A 53 13.31 21.72 1.25
CA VAL A 53 13.12 22.14 2.67
C VAL A 53 11.65 22.26 3.12
N PHE A 54 10.67 22.09 2.22
CA PHE A 54 9.24 22.00 2.53
C PHE A 54 8.73 20.58 2.83
N SER A 55 9.61 19.57 2.85
CA SER A 55 9.25 18.19 3.26
C SER A 55 9.24 18.07 4.79
N VAL A 56 8.37 18.84 5.42
CA VAL A 56 8.01 18.80 6.84
C VAL A 56 7.04 17.61 7.02
N PRO A 57 7.16 16.78 8.07
CA PRO A 57 6.79 15.37 8.00
C PRO A 57 5.29 15.17 7.81
N SER A 58 4.89 14.35 6.85
CA SER A 58 3.55 13.77 6.80
C SER A 58 3.66 12.26 6.69
N ILE A 59 4.25 11.67 7.73
CA ILE A 59 4.38 10.21 7.89
C ILE A 59 3.05 9.59 8.39
N ASN A 60 1.97 10.40 8.55
CA ASN A 60 0.76 10.00 9.27
C ASN A 60 -0.54 10.56 8.68
N SER A 61 -0.91 10.39 7.39
CA SER A 61 -2.34 10.59 7.01
C SER A 61 -2.74 10.33 5.55
N GLU A 62 -1.84 10.39 4.57
CA GLU A 62 -2.24 10.61 3.16
C GLU A 62 -3.11 9.52 2.54
N ALA A 63 -2.80 8.24 2.74
CA ALA A 63 -3.64 7.16 2.21
C ALA A 63 -5.04 7.15 2.85
N CYS A 64 -5.12 7.51 4.14
CA CYS A 64 -6.39 7.52 4.88
C CYS A 64 -7.20 8.80 4.64
N THR A 65 -6.57 9.88 4.15
CA THR A 65 -7.24 11.12 3.71
C THR A 65 -7.70 11.06 2.26
N GLY A 66 -7.42 9.98 1.53
CA GLY A 66 -7.83 9.78 0.14
C GLY A 66 -6.79 10.24 -0.87
N GLY A 67 -5.57 10.49 -0.41
CA GLY A 67 -4.39 10.75 -1.23
C GLY A 67 -3.75 9.47 -1.75
N ASN A 68 -2.96 9.62 -2.81
CA ASN A 68 -2.10 8.56 -3.33
C ASN A 68 -0.66 8.82 -2.88
N ILE A 69 0.07 7.75 -2.56
CA ILE A 69 1.50 7.82 -2.27
C ILE A 69 2.29 7.46 -3.54
N LEU A 70 3.26 8.28 -3.88
CA LEU A 70 4.19 8.06 -4.98
C LEU A 70 5.61 7.92 -4.45
N ILE A 71 6.28 6.81 -4.76
CA ILE A 71 7.62 6.49 -4.24
C ILE A 71 8.63 6.53 -5.40
N ASN A 72 9.68 7.33 -5.25
CA ASN A 72 10.79 7.44 -6.20
C ASN A 72 12.04 6.76 -5.68
N VAL A 73 12.81 6.19 -6.60
CA VAL A 73 14.12 5.59 -6.35
C VAL A 73 15.08 6.05 -7.43
N GLY A 74 16.09 6.82 -7.02
CA GLY A 74 17.16 7.25 -7.91
C GLY A 74 18.16 6.11 -8.14
N PRO A 75 18.39 5.66 -9.38
CA PRO A 75 19.47 4.73 -9.67
C PRO A 75 20.83 5.42 -9.47
N THR A 76 21.85 4.62 -9.17
CA THR A 76 23.26 5.02 -9.19
C THR A 76 23.68 5.50 -10.58
N SER A 77 24.85 6.14 -10.69
CA SER A 77 25.43 6.54 -11.99
C SER A 77 25.60 5.38 -12.98
N TYR A 78 25.67 4.14 -12.49
CA TYR A 78 25.73 2.92 -13.28
C TYR A 78 24.34 2.35 -13.63
N GLY A 79 23.25 3.08 -13.37
CA GLY A 79 21.88 2.66 -13.68
C GLY A 79 21.29 1.60 -12.72
N LYS A 80 21.97 1.27 -11.61
CA LYS A 80 21.50 0.26 -10.65
C LYS A 80 20.76 0.90 -9.48
N ILE A 81 19.70 0.27 -9.00
CA ILE A 81 19.06 0.62 -7.72
C ILE A 81 20.03 0.28 -6.59
N ALA A 82 20.24 1.22 -5.66
CA ALA A 82 21.08 0.96 -4.50
C ALA A 82 20.45 -0.17 -3.64
N PRO A 83 21.24 -1.13 -3.13
CA PRO A 83 20.72 -2.26 -2.37
C PRO A 83 19.80 -1.87 -1.21
N ILE A 84 20.06 -0.74 -0.55
CA ILE A 84 19.22 -0.22 0.53
C ILE A 84 17.81 0.15 0.05
N PHE A 85 17.66 0.72 -1.15
CA PHE A 85 16.34 1.04 -1.70
C PHE A 85 15.61 -0.21 -2.15
N GLU A 86 16.33 -1.17 -2.74
CA GLU A 86 15.76 -2.46 -3.10
C GLU A 86 15.23 -3.19 -1.85
N GLU A 87 16.00 -3.23 -0.76
CA GLU A 87 15.59 -3.86 0.49
C GLU A 87 14.30 -3.25 1.04
N ARG A 88 14.21 -1.92 1.09
CA ARG A 88 13.01 -1.22 1.57
C ARG A 88 11.80 -1.43 0.66
N LEU A 89 11.99 -1.41 -0.66
CA LEU A 89 10.91 -1.70 -1.61
C LEU A 89 10.41 -3.14 -1.47
N ARG A 90 11.31 -4.11 -1.28
CA ARG A 90 10.94 -5.51 -1.05
C ARG A 90 10.18 -5.69 0.26
N GLN A 91 10.64 -5.05 1.33
CA GLN A 91 9.97 -5.04 2.64
C GLN A 91 8.54 -4.48 2.53
N MET A 92 8.40 -3.33 1.88
CA MET A 92 7.09 -2.73 1.61
C MET A 92 6.21 -3.63 0.74
N GLY A 93 6.76 -4.26 -0.30
CA GLY A 93 6.04 -5.22 -1.14
C GLY A 93 5.53 -6.43 -0.37
N SER A 94 6.34 -6.99 0.53
CA SER A 94 5.94 -8.08 1.43
C SER A 94 4.78 -7.66 2.34
N TRP A 95 4.84 -6.46 2.90
CA TRP A 95 3.75 -5.93 3.73
C TRP A 95 2.46 -5.69 2.94
N LEU A 96 2.57 -5.10 1.74
CA LEU A 96 1.43 -4.85 0.85
C LEU A 96 0.81 -6.14 0.32
N LYS A 97 1.58 -7.21 0.18
CA LYS A 97 1.03 -8.53 -0.19
C LYS A 97 0.03 -9.05 0.85
N VAL A 98 0.25 -8.73 2.12
CA VAL A 98 -0.59 -9.15 3.24
C VAL A 98 -1.73 -8.16 3.50
N ASN A 99 -1.39 -6.88 3.56
CA ASN A 99 -2.30 -5.81 4.02
C ASN A 99 -2.88 -4.96 2.87
N GLY A 100 -2.57 -5.31 1.61
CA GLY A 100 -2.91 -4.50 0.44
C GLY A 100 -4.39 -4.28 0.23
N GLU A 101 -5.26 -5.18 0.70
CA GLU A 101 -6.73 -5.01 0.64
C GLU A 101 -7.20 -3.75 1.39
N ALA A 102 -6.46 -3.32 2.42
CA ALA A 102 -6.77 -2.11 3.19
C ALA A 102 -6.25 -0.82 2.54
N ILE A 103 -5.42 -0.93 1.50
CA ILE A 103 -4.80 0.20 0.81
C ILE A 103 -5.38 0.33 -0.60
N TYR A 104 -5.26 -0.71 -1.41
CA TYR A 104 -5.68 -0.70 -2.81
C TYR A 104 -7.21 -0.61 -2.93
N SER A 105 -7.68 0.33 -3.76
CA SER A 105 -9.11 0.60 -3.95
C SER A 105 -9.87 0.91 -2.66
N SER A 106 -9.16 1.31 -1.59
CA SER A 106 -9.78 1.81 -0.37
C SER A 106 -10.21 3.27 -0.55
N ILE A 107 -11.12 3.71 0.31
CA ILE A 107 -11.59 5.09 0.40
C ILE A 107 -11.47 5.59 1.85
N PRO A 108 -11.38 6.90 2.07
CA PRO A 108 -11.41 7.47 3.41
C PRO A 108 -12.66 7.05 4.17
N TRP A 109 -12.49 6.63 5.41
CA TRP A 109 -13.63 6.43 6.31
C TRP A 109 -14.02 7.77 6.97
N LYS A 110 -15.21 7.80 7.62
CA LYS A 110 -15.74 9.03 8.23
C LYS A 110 -14.80 9.64 9.27
N TYR A 111 -14.14 8.79 10.04
CA TYR A 111 -13.06 9.15 10.95
C TYR A 111 -11.78 8.54 10.41
N GLN A 112 -10.76 9.34 10.17
CA GLN A 112 -9.51 8.86 9.58
C GLN A 112 -8.50 8.43 10.63
N ASN A 113 -8.41 9.16 11.74
CA ASN A 113 -7.64 8.78 12.92
C ASN A 113 -8.61 8.40 14.06
N ASP A 114 -8.21 7.47 14.91
CA ASP A 114 -9.04 7.06 16.03
C ASP A 114 -9.12 8.12 17.14
N THR A 115 -10.28 8.17 17.80
CA THR A 115 -10.53 9.15 18.86
C THR A 115 -9.85 8.82 20.18
N ILE A 116 -9.41 7.58 20.38
CA ILE A 116 -8.74 7.12 21.61
C ILE A 116 -7.29 6.75 21.31
N ASN A 117 -7.05 5.95 20.26
CA ASN A 117 -5.71 5.48 19.90
C ASN A 117 -5.15 6.25 18.70
N SER A 118 -4.32 7.26 18.96
CA SER A 118 -3.72 8.09 17.90
C SER A 118 -2.84 7.34 16.89
N ASN A 119 -2.42 6.11 17.21
CA ASN A 119 -1.65 5.24 16.32
C ASN A 119 -2.54 4.38 15.42
N VAL A 120 -3.87 4.55 15.46
CA VAL A 120 -4.81 3.83 14.60
C VAL A 120 -5.38 4.76 13.54
N TRP A 121 -5.30 4.28 12.30
CA TRP A 121 -5.86 4.95 11.13
C TRP A 121 -6.88 4.07 10.43
N TYR A 122 -7.89 4.68 9.83
CA TYR A 122 -8.98 3.98 9.19
C TYR A 122 -9.07 4.23 7.69
N THR A 123 -9.29 3.15 6.96
CA THR A 123 -9.77 3.17 5.58
C THR A 123 -11.03 2.32 5.47
N SER A 124 -11.78 2.48 4.39
CA SER A 124 -12.95 1.63 4.10
C SER A 124 -12.81 1.02 2.72
N SER A 125 -13.34 -0.19 2.53
CA SER A 125 -13.52 -0.75 1.19
C SER A 125 -14.37 0.18 0.33
N LYS A 126 -14.15 0.22 -0.99
CA LYS A 126 -14.95 1.00 -1.93
C LYS A 126 -16.46 0.77 -1.79
N ASP A 127 -16.85 -0.47 -1.52
CA ASP A 127 -18.25 -0.89 -1.37
C ASP A 127 -18.81 -0.64 0.04
N LYS A 128 -18.00 -0.05 0.93
CA LYS A 128 -18.32 0.30 2.33
C LYS A 128 -18.77 -0.89 3.19
N GLN A 129 -18.44 -2.12 2.79
CA GLN A 129 -18.72 -3.34 3.55
C GLN A 129 -17.70 -3.55 4.69
N TYR A 130 -16.45 -3.15 4.44
CA TYR A 130 -15.34 -3.33 5.37
C TYR A 130 -14.77 -1.99 5.80
N VAL A 131 -14.35 -1.94 7.06
CA VAL A 131 -13.50 -0.88 7.59
C VAL A 131 -12.22 -1.52 8.09
N TYR A 132 -11.09 -0.94 7.70
CA TYR A 132 -9.77 -1.41 8.09
C TYR A 132 -9.21 -0.46 9.12
N ALA A 133 -8.74 -1.00 10.25
CA ALA A 133 -8.05 -0.27 11.29
C ALA A 133 -6.56 -0.63 11.24
N SER A 134 -5.75 0.27 10.71
CA SER A 134 -4.30 0.15 10.59
C SER A 134 -3.65 0.66 11.87
N LEU A 135 -3.09 -0.27 12.64
CA LEU A 135 -2.34 -0.01 13.86
C LEU A 135 -0.85 0.13 13.53
N LEU A 136 -0.29 1.30 13.81
CA LEU A 136 1.12 1.62 13.52
C LEU A 136 2.09 1.14 14.60
N VAL A 137 1.59 0.85 15.80
CA VAL A 137 2.40 0.41 16.94
C VAL A 137 1.65 -0.70 17.67
N TRP A 138 2.26 -1.89 17.76
CA TRP A 138 1.69 -2.97 18.56
C TRP A 138 1.87 -2.66 20.05
N PRO A 139 0.83 -2.82 20.89
CA PRO A 139 1.00 -2.65 22.32
C PRO A 139 1.79 -3.82 22.91
N ASN A 140 2.93 -3.52 23.55
CA ASN A 140 3.81 -4.56 24.10
C ASN A 140 3.26 -5.19 25.40
N ASP A 141 2.48 -4.45 26.17
CA ASP A 141 2.09 -4.85 27.54
C ASP A 141 0.56 -4.93 27.76
N THR A 142 -0.24 -4.86 26.69
CA THR A 142 -1.70 -4.99 26.80
C THR A 142 -2.23 -6.17 26.00
N ALA A 143 -3.07 -6.96 26.66
CA ALA A 143 -3.85 -8.02 26.03
C ALA A 143 -4.99 -7.47 25.15
N GLU A 144 -5.14 -6.14 25.07
CA GLU A 144 -6.30 -5.49 24.50
C GLU A 144 -5.94 -4.24 23.70
N ILE A 145 -6.68 -4.01 22.62
CA ILE A 145 -6.60 -2.81 21.79
C ILE A 145 -7.96 -2.12 21.83
N THR A 146 -7.97 -0.83 22.15
CA THR A 146 -9.19 -0.02 22.17
C THR A 146 -9.28 0.84 20.93
N LEU A 147 -10.41 0.75 20.24
CA LEU A 147 -10.81 1.57 19.09
C LEU A 147 -11.99 2.45 19.52
N GLY A 148 -11.88 3.77 19.46
CA GLY A 148 -12.93 4.69 19.93
C GLY A 148 -13.95 5.10 18.87
N ALA A 149 -13.55 5.16 17.61
CA ALA A 149 -14.41 5.59 16.50
C ALA A 149 -15.47 4.55 16.05
N PRO A 150 -15.20 3.24 16.00
CA PRO A 150 -16.16 2.25 15.51
C PRO A 150 -17.21 1.87 16.55
N VAL A 151 -18.46 1.76 16.10
CA VAL A 151 -19.58 1.24 16.89
C VAL A 151 -19.91 -0.14 16.36
N SER A 152 -19.78 -1.14 17.22
CA SER A 152 -20.10 -2.53 16.91
C SER A 152 -21.59 -2.84 17.01
N SER A 153 -21.98 -3.91 16.32
CA SER A 153 -23.30 -4.52 16.34
C SER A 153 -23.18 -6.01 16.74
N GLY A 154 -24.31 -6.68 17.00
CA GLY A 154 -24.30 -8.11 17.34
C GLY A 154 -23.73 -9.03 16.25
N SER A 155 -23.64 -8.54 15.01
CA SER A 155 -23.06 -9.24 13.85
C SER A 155 -21.65 -8.76 13.48
N THR A 156 -21.02 -7.93 14.32
CA THR A 156 -19.66 -7.44 14.04
C THR A 156 -18.65 -8.57 14.14
N ARG A 157 -17.81 -8.67 13.11
CA ARG A 157 -16.68 -9.60 13.06
C ARG A 157 -15.40 -8.79 12.93
N VAL A 158 -14.40 -9.20 13.70
CA VAL A 158 -13.07 -8.59 13.73
C VAL A 158 -12.08 -9.68 13.36
N THR A 159 -11.24 -9.40 12.36
CA THR A 159 -10.17 -10.32 11.92
C THR A 159 -8.87 -9.54 11.76
N LEU A 160 -7.74 -10.22 11.91
CA LEU A 160 -6.42 -9.65 11.66
C LEU A 160 -5.91 -10.14 10.31
N LEU A 161 -5.57 -9.21 9.41
CA LEU A 161 -5.01 -9.58 8.11
C LEU A 161 -3.62 -10.23 8.29
N GLY A 162 -3.36 -11.29 7.51
CA GLY A 162 -2.09 -12.02 7.58
C GLY A 162 -1.91 -12.89 8.82
N SER A 163 -3.00 -13.19 9.53
CA SER A 163 -3.01 -14.10 10.66
C SER A 163 -3.89 -15.31 10.38
N ASP A 164 -3.42 -16.48 10.81
CA ASP A 164 -4.22 -17.72 10.81
C ASP A 164 -5.16 -17.79 12.04
N VAL A 165 -5.05 -16.82 12.95
CA VAL A 165 -5.99 -16.66 14.05
C VAL A 165 -7.32 -16.22 13.45
N GLY A 166 -8.36 -17.03 13.64
CA GLY A 166 -9.71 -16.73 13.17
C GLY A 166 -10.31 -15.46 13.79
N PRO A 167 -11.64 -15.27 13.70
CA PRO A 167 -12.29 -14.08 14.24
C PRO A 167 -11.90 -13.81 15.70
N LEU A 168 -11.41 -12.59 15.96
CA LEU A 168 -10.96 -12.16 17.26
C LEU A 168 -12.14 -11.87 18.17
N LYS A 169 -11.96 -12.17 19.46
CA LYS A 169 -12.91 -11.79 20.49
C LYS A 169 -12.86 -10.28 20.69
N TRP A 170 -14.01 -9.67 20.84
CA TRP A 170 -14.13 -8.25 21.09
C TRP A 170 -15.31 -7.99 22.03
N ARG A 171 -15.31 -6.82 22.67
CA ARG A 171 -16.45 -6.30 23.42
C ARG A 171 -16.67 -4.82 23.12
N SER A 172 -17.88 -4.35 23.34
CA SER A 172 -18.18 -2.92 23.20
C SER A 172 -17.55 -2.14 24.37
N ALA A 173 -16.93 -1.00 24.07
CA ALA A 173 -16.31 -0.12 25.07
C ALA A 173 -17.34 0.70 25.88
N GLY A 174 -18.63 0.68 25.49
CA GLY A 174 -19.71 1.32 26.24
C GLY A 174 -20.82 1.90 25.35
N ALA A 175 -21.84 2.51 25.98
CA ALA A 175 -23.02 3.08 25.31
C ALA A 175 -22.70 4.22 24.31
N SER A 176 -21.54 4.86 24.46
CA SER A 176 -21.09 5.93 23.57
C SER A 176 -20.36 5.40 22.32
N GLY A 177 -20.21 4.10 22.15
CA GLY A 177 -19.44 3.49 21.06
C GLY A 177 -18.01 3.14 21.44
N GLY A 178 -17.30 2.49 20.52
CA GLY A 178 -15.96 1.95 20.71
C GLY A 178 -15.95 0.43 20.80
N ILE A 179 -14.83 -0.16 20.41
CA ILE A 179 -14.60 -1.61 20.38
C ILE A 179 -13.28 -1.89 21.11
N ILE A 180 -13.30 -2.86 22.02
CA ILE A 180 -12.10 -3.39 22.67
C ILE A 180 -11.87 -4.78 22.08
N ILE A 181 -10.73 -4.96 21.42
CA ILE A 181 -10.32 -6.20 20.76
C ILE A 181 -9.35 -6.93 21.68
N ASP A 182 -9.62 -8.21 21.95
CA ASP A 182 -8.72 -9.10 22.69
C ASP A 182 -7.65 -9.66 21.74
N VAL A 183 -6.39 -9.35 22.04
CA VAL A 183 -5.21 -9.78 21.30
C VAL A 183 -4.30 -10.71 22.12
N SER A 184 -4.74 -11.17 23.30
CA SER A 184 -3.97 -12.07 24.18
C SER A 184 -3.47 -13.35 23.49
N ASN A 185 -4.25 -13.88 22.55
CA ASN A 185 -3.92 -15.10 21.82
C ASN A 185 -3.05 -14.86 20.58
N ILE A 186 -2.68 -13.61 20.30
CA ILE A 186 -1.89 -13.25 19.12
C ILE A 186 -0.42 -13.21 19.51
N LYS A 187 0.36 -14.10 18.89
CA LYS A 187 1.81 -14.11 19.01
C LYS A 187 2.38 -13.16 17.96
N ILE A 188 2.85 -11.99 18.37
CA ILE A 188 3.34 -10.97 17.43
C ILE A 188 4.44 -11.50 16.49
N TYR A 189 5.33 -12.35 17.01
CA TYR A 189 6.43 -12.96 16.26
C TYR A 189 6.00 -13.99 15.21
N SER A 190 4.73 -14.43 15.22
CA SER A 190 4.19 -15.31 14.18
C SER A 190 3.36 -14.57 13.15
N LEU A 191 3.25 -13.24 13.24
CA LEU A 191 2.52 -12.45 12.26
C LEU A 191 3.36 -12.25 11.01
N ALA A 192 2.72 -12.26 9.84
CA ALA A 192 3.38 -12.03 8.56
C ALA A 192 3.77 -10.55 8.33
N SER A 193 3.60 -9.68 9.33
CA SER A 193 3.66 -8.23 9.21
C SER A 193 4.46 -7.62 10.37
N ASP A 194 5.50 -6.86 10.03
CA ASP A 194 6.50 -6.36 10.99
C ASP A 194 6.35 -4.86 11.33
N TRP A 195 5.72 -4.06 10.47
CA TRP A 195 5.71 -2.58 10.60
C TRP A 195 4.37 -2.00 11.04
N ALA A 196 3.27 -2.62 10.61
CA ALA A 196 1.92 -2.19 10.94
C ALA A 196 0.97 -3.37 10.82
N TRP A 197 -0.12 -3.35 11.57
CA TRP A 197 -1.08 -4.45 11.65
C TRP A 197 -2.47 -3.94 11.30
N VAL A 198 -3.19 -4.69 10.48
CA VAL A 198 -4.49 -4.24 9.98
C VAL A 198 -5.61 -5.14 10.46
N PHE A 199 -6.51 -4.58 11.26
CA PHE A 199 -7.75 -5.25 11.64
C PHE A 199 -8.82 -4.96 10.60
N LYS A 200 -9.43 -6.02 10.06
CA LYS A 200 -10.60 -5.94 9.18
C LYS A 200 -11.86 -6.07 10.03
N LEU A 201 -12.70 -5.04 9.96
CA LEU A 201 -13.93 -4.88 10.72
C LEU A 201 -15.14 -4.99 9.77
N GLU A 202 -16.05 -5.92 10.08
CA GLU A 202 -17.30 -6.13 9.34
C GLU A 202 -18.49 -5.62 10.16
N ASN A 203 -19.53 -5.11 9.49
CA ASN A 203 -20.79 -4.70 10.11
C ASN A 203 -20.62 -3.65 11.23
N ILE A 204 -19.79 -2.63 11.00
CA ILE A 204 -19.58 -1.53 11.94
C ILE A 204 -20.19 -0.23 11.41
N THR A 205 -20.52 0.67 12.34
CA THR A 205 -20.97 2.03 12.00
C THR A 205 -20.08 3.08 12.68
N PRO A 206 -19.89 4.26 12.07
CA PRO A 206 -19.12 5.32 12.72
C PRO A 206 -19.92 5.93 13.88
N LYS A 207 -19.24 6.22 15.01
CA LYS A 207 -19.84 6.89 16.17
C LYS A 207 -20.58 8.18 15.74
N ARG A 208 -21.82 8.35 16.17
CA ARG A 208 -22.61 9.55 15.87
C ARG A 208 -22.24 10.64 16.86
N ILE A 209 -21.46 11.64 16.44
CA ILE A 209 -21.25 12.85 17.23
C ILE A 209 -22.48 13.75 17.01
N HIS A 210 -23.26 14.00 18.06
CA HIS A 210 -24.25 15.07 18.06
C HIS A 210 -23.47 16.40 18.04
N MET A 211 -23.36 17.03 16.86
CA MET A 211 -22.91 18.42 16.81
C MET A 211 -24.01 19.27 17.46
N LYS A 212 -23.77 19.75 18.69
CA LYS A 212 -24.44 20.96 19.15
C LYS A 212 -23.95 22.08 18.23
N LEU A 213 -24.77 22.46 17.26
CA LEU A 213 -24.62 23.73 16.55
C LEU A 213 -24.82 24.84 17.59
N GLU A 214 -23.75 25.25 18.28
CA GLU A 214 -23.75 26.54 18.94
C GLU A 214 -23.74 27.60 17.85
N LYS A 215 -24.94 28.09 17.52
CA LYS A 215 -25.10 29.34 16.78
C LYS A 215 -24.48 30.44 17.64
N HIS A 216 -23.20 30.75 17.43
CA HIS A 216 -22.67 32.04 17.83
C HIS A 216 -23.43 33.11 17.07
N LYS A 217 -24.41 33.72 17.77
CA LYS A 217 -24.96 35.02 17.40
C LYS A 217 -23.82 36.01 17.57
N LEU A 218 -23.29 36.52 16.45
CA LEU A 218 -22.61 37.81 16.44
C LEU A 218 -23.66 38.85 16.84
N GLN A 219 -23.47 39.42 18.04
CA GLN A 219 -24.06 40.70 18.43
C GLN A 219 -23.08 41.81 18.07
#